data_AF-A0A7C0Y0X8-F1
#
_entry.id   AF-A0A7C0Y0X8-F1
#
_cell.length_a   1.000
_cell.length_b   1.000
_cell.length_c   1.000
_cell.angle_alpha   90.00
_cell.angle_beta   90.00
_cell.angle_gamma   90.00
#
_symmetry.space_group_name_H-M   'P 1'
#
loop_
_entity.id
_entity.type
_entity.pdbx_description
1 polymer ?
#
loop_
_entity_poly.entity_id
_entity_poly.type
_entity_poly.pdbx_seq_one_letter_code
_entity_poly.pdbx_strand_id
1 'polypeptide(L)'
;TSGEVLRYNASRLGIDLTKLDFAFLSHHHGDHYGGFKYVSQVRPSLTVYVPPGGYGYLEDWGLRPVVINEPQQIGSSAWSTGPLRLGLWGLREHSLAFMVEGKGLVVVVGCSHPGLEAIIDRAINVTGVDKVYMVIGGFHEPRITELDYVASKAEYVAPLHCSGIRAREYLARKYPTKLLTLKAGDKVRI
;
A
#
# COMPACT_ATOMS: atom_id res chain seq x y z
N THR A 1 10.23 -6.01 -5.89
CA THR A 1 11.33 -5.10 -5.64
C THR A 1 12.48 -5.85 -4.99
N SER A 2 13.67 -5.76 -5.56
CA SER A 2 14.90 -6.30 -4.98
C SER A 2 15.39 -5.40 -3.83
N GLY A 3 16.04 -5.99 -2.82
CA GLY A 3 16.71 -5.25 -1.74
C GLY A 3 17.74 -4.24 -2.25
N GLU A 4 18.41 -4.51 -3.38
CA GLU A 4 19.38 -3.58 -3.97
C GLU A 4 18.73 -2.29 -4.48
N VAL A 5 17.57 -2.39 -5.11
CA VAL A 5 16.80 -1.24 -5.61
C VAL A 5 16.34 -0.37 -4.43
N LEU A 6 15.87 -1.01 -3.35
CA LEU A 6 15.46 -0.30 -2.13
C LEU A 6 16.66 0.41 -1.49
N ARG A 7 17.80 -0.28 -1.34
CA ARG A 7 19.06 0.29 -0.82
C ARG A 7 19.50 1.50 -1.62
N TYR A 8 19.55 1.36 -2.94
CA TYR A 8 19.96 2.43 -3.84
C TYR A 8 19.06 3.67 -3.67
N ASN A 9 17.73 3.49 -3.76
CA ASN A 9 16.79 4.61 -3.65
C ASN A 9 16.84 5.28 -2.26
N ALA A 10 16.88 4.50 -1.18
CA ALA A 10 16.97 5.04 0.18
C ALA A 10 18.22 5.90 0.36
N SER A 11 19.38 5.41 -0.13
CA SER A 11 20.64 6.15 -0.10
C SER A 11 20.56 7.46 -0.91
N ARG A 12 20.00 7.41 -2.13
CA ARG A 12 19.85 8.60 -2.99
C ARG A 12 18.90 9.65 -2.41
N LEU A 13 17.91 9.22 -1.62
CA LEU A 13 16.91 10.11 -1.02
C LEU A 13 17.28 10.61 0.37
N GLY A 14 18.38 10.11 0.96
CA GLY A 14 18.79 10.38 2.33
C GLY A 14 17.82 9.78 3.36
N ILE A 15 17.15 8.67 3.03
CA ILE A 15 16.22 7.97 3.93
C ILE A 15 16.98 6.93 4.74
N ASP A 16 16.97 7.09 6.05
CA ASP A 16 17.61 6.19 7.00
C ASP A 16 16.64 5.08 7.44
N LEU A 17 16.79 3.90 6.85
CA LEU A 17 15.94 2.74 7.15
C LEU A 17 16.20 2.13 8.54
N THR A 18 17.26 2.53 9.24
CA THR A 18 17.51 2.07 10.62
C THR A 18 16.52 2.68 11.62
N LYS A 19 15.80 3.73 11.21
CA LYS A 19 14.82 4.46 12.03
C LYS A 19 13.38 3.99 11.83
N LEU A 20 13.16 2.90 11.08
CA LEU A 20 11.82 2.34 10.91
C LEU A 20 11.26 1.80 12.23
N ASP A 21 10.03 2.19 12.55
CA ASP A 21 9.26 1.67 13.68
C ASP A 21 8.66 0.29 13.36
N PHE A 22 8.10 0.16 12.16
CA PHE A 22 7.54 -1.07 11.62
C PHE A 22 7.59 -1.06 10.08
N ALA A 23 7.23 -2.19 9.49
CA ALA A 23 6.91 -2.28 8.07
C ALA A 23 5.58 -3.00 7.84
N PHE A 24 5.05 -2.87 6.63
CA PHE A 24 3.74 -3.40 6.25
C PHE A 24 3.87 -4.10 4.89
N LEU A 25 3.48 -5.38 4.83
CA LEU A 25 3.44 -6.17 3.61
C LEU A 25 1.98 -6.34 3.19
N SER A 26 1.60 -5.85 2.01
CA SER A 26 0.21 -5.91 1.54
C SER A 26 -0.28 -7.33 1.22
N HIS A 27 0.55 -8.12 0.53
CA HIS A 27 0.29 -9.51 0.13
C HIS A 27 1.61 -10.25 -0.21
N HIS A 28 1.57 -11.58 -0.31
CA HIS A 28 2.76 -12.42 -0.44
C HIS A 28 3.22 -12.67 -1.90
N HIS A 29 3.41 -11.62 -2.70
CA HIS A 29 4.10 -11.73 -3.99
C HIS A 29 5.56 -11.28 -3.89
N GLY A 30 6.45 -11.93 -4.64
CA GLY A 30 7.90 -11.71 -4.55
C GLY A 30 8.33 -10.28 -4.80
N ASP A 31 7.61 -9.57 -5.65
CA ASP A 31 7.83 -8.17 -5.92
C ASP A 31 7.38 -7.24 -4.77
N HIS A 32 6.57 -7.72 -3.83
CA HIS A 32 6.15 -6.96 -2.65
C HIS A 32 7.00 -7.25 -1.40
N TYR A 33 7.56 -8.46 -1.27
CA TYR A 33 8.38 -8.79 -0.10
C TYR A 33 9.90 -8.79 -0.33
N GLY A 34 10.38 -8.81 -1.59
CA GLY A 34 11.81 -8.99 -1.89
C GLY A 34 12.75 -7.93 -1.27
N GLY A 35 12.23 -6.74 -0.95
CA GLY A 35 12.99 -5.68 -0.27
C GLY A 35 13.32 -5.98 1.19
N PHE A 36 12.54 -6.85 1.85
CA PHE A 36 12.68 -7.15 3.27
C PHE A 36 14.00 -7.81 3.64
N LYS A 37 14.61 -8.55 2.71
CA LYS A 37 15.95 -9.14 2.94
C LYS A 37 17.02 -8.08 3.21
N TYR A 38 16.93 -6.91 2.57
CA TYR A 38 17.82 -5.80 2.88
C TYR A 38 17.37 -5.06 4.15
N VAL A 39 16.07 -4.87 4.34
CA VAL A 39 15.52 -4.25 5.56
C VAL A 39 15.99 -4.99 6.80
N SER A 40 16.00 -6.32 6.79
CA SER A 40 16.43 -7.11 7.94
C SER A 40 17.91 -6.97 8.29
N GLN A 41 18.75 -6.66 7.31
CA GLN A 41 20.18 -6.40 7.52
C GLN A 41 20.43 -5.05 8.21
N VAL A 42 19.65 -4.02 7.87
CA VAL A 42 19.82 -2.67 8.43
C VAL A 42 18.96 -2.40 9.65
N ARG A 43 17.85 -3.12 9.79
CA ARG A 43 16.91 -3.03 10.90
C ARG A 43 16.47 -4.44 11.33
N PRO A 44 17.35 -5.18 12.03
CA PRO A 44 17.02 -6.50 12.54
C PRO A 44 15.86 -6.43 13.53
N SER A 45 15.07 -7.50 13.59
CA SER A 45 13.90 -7.64 14.45
C SER A 45 12.80 -6.60 14.22
N LEU A 46 12.79 -5.91 13.07
CA LEU A 46 11.68 -5.01 12.71
C LEU A 46 10.36 -5.78 12.70
N THR A 47 9.34 -5.18 13.30
CA THR A 47 7.97 -5.69 13.20
C THR A 47 7.46 -5.52 11.77
N VAL A 48 6.91 -6.57 11.18
CA VAL A 48 6.29 -6.54 9.85
C VAL A 48 4.84 -6.98 9.96
N TYR A 49 3.90 -6.09 9.72
CA TYR A 49 2.48 -6.45 9.64
C TYR A 49 2.20 -7.14 8.30
N VAL A 50 1.64 -8.35 8.36
CA VAL A 50 1.42 -9.21 7.19
C VAL A 50 -0.03 -9.73 7.16
N PRO A 51 -0.64 -9.98 5.99
CA PRO A 51 -1.86 -10.77 5.94
C PRO A 51 -1.53 -12.23 6.26
N PRO A 52 -2.54 -13.10 6.47
CA PRO A 52 -2.25 -14.49 6.75
C PRO A 52 -1.79 -15.21 5.48
N GLY A 53 -0.77 -16.06 5.59
CA GLY A 53 -0.11 -16.72 4.45
C GLY A 53 1.26 -17.27 4.85
N GLY A 54 2.06 -17.70 3.86
CA GLY A 54 3.44 -18.13 4.12
C GLY A 54 4.35 -16.93 4.35
N TYR A 55 4.77 -16.70 5.60
CA TYR A 55 5.66 -15.60 6.00
C TYR A 55 7.01 -16.06 6.58
N GLY A 56 7.29 -17.37 6.61
CA GLY A 56 8.50 -17.92 7.23
C GLY A 56 9.82 -17.32 6.70
N TYR A 57 9.85 -16.90 5.43
CA TYR A 57 11.00 -16.19 4.88
C TYR A 57 11.34 -14.88 5.62
N LEU A 58 10.37 -14.20 6.23
CA LEU A 58 10.62 -13.02 7.04
C LEU A 58 11.32 -13.39 8.35
N GLU A 59 10.90 -14.49 8.98
CA GLU A 59 11.50 -15.01 10.21
C GLU A 59 12.93 -15.51 9.94
N ASP A 60 13.12 -16.25 8.84
CA ASP A 60 14.43 -16.71 8.36
C ASP A 60 15.40 -15.54 8.11
N TRP A 61 14.87 -14.37 7.75
CA TRP A 61 15.66 -13.14 7.56
C TRP A 61 15.88 -12.35 8.86
N GLY A 62 15.31 -12.76 9.98
CA GLY A 62 15.46 -12.10 11.29
C GLY A 62 14.45 -10.96 11.56
N LEU A 63 13.30 -10.95 10.86
CA LEU A 63 12.20 -10.02 11.07
C LEU A 63 11.12 -10.64 11.98
N ARG A 64 10.23 -9.80 12.50
CA ARG A 64 9.13 -10.23 13.38
C ARG A 64 7.78 -10.03 12.68
N PRO A 65 7.26 -11.03 11.95
CA PRO A 65 5.94 -10.93 11.36
C PRO A 65 4.84 -10.87 12.43
N VAL A 66 3.87 -9.97 12.25
CA VAL A 66 2.64 -9.88 13.03
C VAL A 66 1.48 -10.08 12.08
N VAL A 67 0.78 -11.20 12.24
CA VAL A 67 -0.31 -11.59 11.32
C VAL A 67 -1.57 -10.79 11.64
N ILE A 68 -2.07 -10.09 10.62
CA ILE A 68 -3.34 -9.36 10.65
C ILE A 68 -4.43 -10.26 10.09
N ASN A 69 -5.31 -10.75 10.96
CA ASN A 69 -6.47 -11.55 10.55
C ASN A 69 -7.72 -10.70 10.29
N GLU A 70 -7.87 -9.60 11.02
CA GLU A 70 -9.04 -8.74 11.00
C GLU A 70 -8.62 -7.26 10.88
N PRO A 71 -9.53 -6.38 10.41
CA PRO A 71 -9.28 -4.93 10.39
C PRO A 71 -8.90 -4.43 11.79
N GLN A 72 -7.81 -3.68 11.90
CA GLN A 72 -7.34 -3.19 13.19
C GLN A 72 -6.44 -1.96 13.06
N GLN A 73 -6.40 -1.17 14.14
CA GLN A 73 -5.43 -0.08 14.28
C GLN A 73 -4.04 -0.67 14.59
N ILE A 74 -3.01 -0.21 13.86
CA ILE A 74 -1.62 -0.65 14.00
C ILE A 74 -0.67 0.46 14.48
N GLY A 75 -1.18 1.68 14.62
CA GLY A 75 -0.46 2.83 15.17
C GLY A 75 -1.42 3.97 15.51
N SER A 76 -0.92 5.06 16.10
CA SER A 76 -1.76 6.18 16.57
C SER A 76 -2.70 6.75 15.49
N SER A 77 -2.26 6.72 14.24
CA SER A 77 -3.01 7.24 13.09
C SER A 77 -2.98 6.28 11.90
N ALA A 78 -2.74 4.98 12.13
CA ALA A 78 -2.59 3.99 11.08
C ALA A 78 -3.42 2.73 11.35
N TRP A 79 -4.05 2.21 10.30
CA TRP A 79 -4.92 1.03 10.30
C TRP A 79 -4.53 0.07 9.20
N SER A 80 -4.66 -1.22 9.48
CA SER A 80 -4.85 -2.21 8.42
C SER A 80 -6.34 -2.32 8.09
N THR A 81 -6.67 -2.40 6.80
CA THR A 81 -8.03 -2.74 6.34
C THR A 81 -8.46 -4.17 6.72
N GLY A 82 -7.53 -4.98 7.23
CA GLY A 82 -7.69 -6.42 7.32
C GLY A 82 -7.60 -7.08 5.94
N PRO A 83 -7.32 -8.39 5.89
CA PRO A 83 -7.21 -9.11 4.63
C PRO A 83 -8.58 -9.23 3.95
N LEU A 84 -8.66 -8.78 2.71
CA LEU A 84 -9.73 -9.13 1.78
C LEU A 84 -9.26 -10.32 0.94
N ARG A 85 -10.17 -11.25 0.66
CA ARG A 85 -9.87 -12.49 -0.07
C ARG A 85 -10.22 -12.34 -1.54
N LEU A 86 -9.28 -12.66 -2.43
CA LEU A 86 -9.57 -12.78 -3.86
C LEU A 86 -9.79 -14.26 -4.22
N GLY A 87 -11.04 -14.62 -4.51
CA GLY A 87 -11.44 -15.78 -5.33
C GLY A 87 -10.71 -17.12 -5.09
N LEU A 88 -10.67 -17.93 -6.15
CA LEU A 88 -10.28 -19.36 -6.15
C LEU A 88 -8.86 -19.65 -5.64
N TRP A 89 -7.97 -18.64 -5.66
CA TRP A 89 -6.54 -18.81 -5.38
C TRP A 89 -6.16 -18.56 -3.92
N GLY A 90 -7.12 -18.18 -3.07
CA GLY A 90 -6.88 -17.99 -1.63
C GLY A 90 -5.94 -16.82 -1.31
N LEU A 91 -5.66 -15.93 -2.27
CA LEU A 91 -4.86 -14.73 -2.05
C LEU A 91 -5.58 -13.82 -1.06
N ARG A 92 -4.82 -13.34 -0.07
CA ARG A 92 -5.26 -12.38 0.93
C ARG A 92 -4.42 -11.12 0.81
N GLU A 93 -5.10 -9.98 0.66
CA GLU A 93 -4.47 -8.68 0.58
C GLU A 93 -5.13 -7.72 1.56
N HIS A 94 -4.29 -7.01 2.33
CA HIS A 94 -4.73 -5.87 3.14
C HIS A 94 -4.02 -4.61 2.67
N SER A 95 -4.61 -3.47 2.98
CA SER A 95 -4.08 -2.15 2.66
C SER A 95 -3.82 -1.36 3.93
N LEU A 96 -2.89 -0.41 3.83
CA LEU A 96 -2.56 0.48 4.92
C LEU A 96 -3.37 1.76 4.73
N ALA A 97 -4.13 2.15 5.75
CA ALA A 97 -4.85 3.41 5.77
C ALA A 97 -4.30 4.26 6.91
N PHE A 98 -3.99 5.53 6.66
CA PHE A 98 -3.56 6.44 7.72
C PHE A 98 -4.25 7.79 7.63
N MET A 99 -4.58 8.33 8.80
CA MET A 99 -5.31 9.59 8.93
C MET A 99 -4.31 10.75 9.01
N VAL A 100 -4.55 11.76 8.19
CA VAL A 100 -3.76 12.99 8.15
C VAL A 100 -4.65 14.13 8.64
N GLU A 101 -4.21 14.77 9.71
CA GLU A 101 -4.94 15.84 10.37
C GLU A 101 -5.31 16.96 9.37
N GLY A 102 -6.58 17.38 9.37
CA GLY A 102 -7.11 18.39 8.45
C GLY A 102 -7.29 17.93 6.99
N LYS A 103 -6.71 16.80 6.57
CA LYS A 103 -6.80 16.29 5.19
C LYS A 103 -7.77 15.14 5.05
N GLY A 104 -7.75 14.18 5.98
CA GLY A 104 -8.54 12.96 5.92
C GLY A 104 -7.67 11.73 5.67
N LEU A 105 -8.24 10.70 5.05
CA LEU A 105 -7.64 9.39 4.92
C LEU A 105 -6.72 9.29 3.70
N VAL A 106 -5.52 8.76 3.91
CA VAL A 106 -4.66 8.27 2.84
C VAL A 106 -4.71 6.75 2.84
N VAL A 107 -5.06 6.16 1.70
CA VAL A 107 -5.14 4.72 1.50
C VAL A 107 -3.99 4.28 0.60
N VAL A 108 -3.07 3.50 1.16
CA VAL A 108 -1.93 2.90 0.46
C VAL A 108 -2.26 1.44 0.13
N VAL A 109 -2.37 1.16 -1.16
CA VAL A 109 -2.71 -0.17 -1.69
C VAL A 109 -1.48 -0.88 -2.24
N GLY A 110 -1.48 -2.21 -2.18
CA GLY A 110 -0.45 -3.04 -2.80
C GLY A 110 -0.65 -3.12 -4.31
N CYS A 111 -1.40 -4.15 -4.72
CA CYS A 111 -1.86 -4.35 -6.09
C CYS A 111 -3.37 -4.14 -6.22
N SER A 112 -4.13 -4.17 -5.13
CA SER A 112 -5.60 -4.08 -5.18
C SER A 112 -6.26 -5.28 -5.86
N HIS A 113 -5.74 -6.49 -5.65
CA HIS A 113 -6.35 -7.71 -6.20
C HIS A 113 -7.86 -7.86 -5.86
N PRO A 114 -8.33 -7.51 -4.65
CA PRO A 114 -9.74 -7.55 -4.29
C PRO A 114 -10.62 -6.47 -4.96
N GLY A 115 -10.04 -5.54 -5.73
CA GLY A 115 -10.73 -4.39 -6.31
C GLY A 115 -10.62 -3.13 -5.45
N LEU A 116 -10.57 -1.97 -6.11
CA LEU A 116 -10.38 -0.68 -5.44
C LEU A 116 -11.59 -0.30 -4.56
N GLU A 117 -12.80 -0.58 -5.02
CA GLU A 117 -14.05 -0.33 -4.29
C GLU A 117 -14.03 -1.01 -2.92
N ALA A 118 -13.75 -2.31 -2.91
CA ALA A 118 -13.77 -3.11 -1.68
C ALA A 118 -12.73 -2.61 -0.66
N ILE A 119 -11.55 -2.21 -1.14
CA ILE A 119 -10.47 -1.71 -0.27
C ILE A 119 -10.83 -0.34 0.31
N ILE A 120 -11.32 0.58 -0.51
CA ILE A 120 -11.61 1.94 -0.08
C ILE A 120 -12.81 1.98 0.86
N ASP A 121 -13.88 1.26 0.54
CA ASP A 121 -15.03 1.13 1.45
C ASP A 121 -14.61 0.47 2.77
N ARG A 122 -13.74 -0.54 2.73
CA ARG A 122 -13.20 -1.14 3.95
C ARG A 122 -12.35 -0.17 4.76
N ALA A 123 -11.52 0.65 4.10
CA ALA A 123 -10.68 1.65 4.75
C ALA A 123 -11.52 2.73 5.44
N ILE A 124 -12.58 3.22 4.77
CA ILE A 124 -13.55 4.15 5.36
C ILE A 124 -14.22 3.52 6.59
N ASN A 125 -14.74 2.30 6.45
CA ASN A 125 -15.46 1.63 7.53
C ASN A 125 -14.61 1.34 8.77
N VAL A 126 -13.36 0.88 8.60
CA VAL A 126 -12.48 0.56 9.75
C VAL A 126 -11.96 1.82 10.46
N THR A 127 -11.83 2.93 9.74
CA THR A 127 -11.30 4.18 10.31
C THR A 127 -12.40 5.12 10.81
N GLY A 128 -13.63 4.96 10.31
CA GLY A 128 -14.72 5.93 10.52
C GLY A 128 -14.49 7.27 9.81
N VAL A 129 -13.59 7.33 8.83
CA VAL A 129 -13.22 8.56 8.11
C VAL A 129 -13.70 8.50 6.67
N ASP A 130 -14.77 9.25 6.37
CA ASP A 130 -15.35 9.30 5.02
C ASP A 130 -14.55 10.14 4.02
N LYS A 131 -13.78 11.12 4.51
CA LYS A 131 -13.00 12.01 3.65
C LYS A 131 -11.71 11.31 3.22
N VAL A 132 -11.70 10.73 2.01
CA VAL A 132 -10.50 10.15 1.42
C VAL A 132 -9.69 11.22 0.70
N TYR A 133 -8.53 11.56 1.25
CA TYR A 133 -7.62 12.53 0.66
C TYR A 133 -6.85 11.95 -0.52
N MET A 134 -6.29 10.75 -0.38
CA MET A 134 -5.48 10.15 -1.44
C MET A 134 -5.59 8.63 -1.47
N VAL A 135 -5.67 8.06 -2.67
CA VAL A 135 -5.47 6.62 -2.92
C VAL A 135 -4.21 6.44 -3.75
N ILE A 136 -3.24 5.67 -3.25
CA ILE A 136 -1.91 5.51 -3.84
C ILE A 136 -1.47 4.04 -3.84
N GLY A 137 -0.98 3.55 -4.98
CA GLY A 137 -0.43 2.20 -5.10
C GLY A 137 -0.78 1.51 -6.42
N GLY A 138 -0.62 0.19 -6.47
CA GLY A 138 -0.97 -0.62 -7.63
C GLY A 138 -2.47 -0.90 -7.69
N PHE A 139 -3.07 -0.72 -8.87
CA PHE A 139 -4.52 -0.89 -9.09
C PHE A 139 -4.87 -2.16 -9.89
N HIS A 140 -3.88 -2.98 -10.24
CA HIS A 140 -4.02 -4.27 -10.93
C HIS A 140 -4.94 -4.23 -12.17
N GLU A 141 -4.51 -3.47 -13.18
CA GLU A 141 -5.24 -3.31 -14.46
C GLU A 141 -6.75 -3.00 -14.26
N PRO A 142 -7.07 -1.90 -13.55
CA PRO A 142 -8.43 -1.64 -13.09
C PRO A 142 -9.40 -1.41 -14.25
N ARG A 143 -10.66 -1.79 -14.06
CA ARG A 143 -11.74 -1.43 -14.99
C ARG A 143 -11.98 0.08 -14.94
N ILE A 144 -12.54 0.62 -16.02
CA ILE A 144 -12.92 2.04 -16.10
C ILE A 144 -13.87 2.44 -14.95
N THR A 145 -14.79 1.56 -14.56
CA THR A 145 -15.72 1.79 -13.45
C THR A 145 -15.00 1.94 -12.11
N GLU A 146 -13.93 1.19 -11.88
CA GLU A 146 -13.13 1.28 -10.65
C GLU A 146 -12.36 2.61 -10.60
N LEU A 147 -11.84 3.06 -11.76
CA LEU A 147 -11.17 4.36 -11.88
C LEU A 147 -12.12 5.52 -11.63
N ASP A 148 -13.34 5.45 -12.16
CA ASP A 148 -14.41 6.42 -11.91
C ASP A 148 -14.80 6.43 -10.43
N TYR A 149 -14.97 5.26 -9.83
CA TYR A 149 -15.25 5.14 -8.40
C TYR A 149 -14.14 5.78 -7.55
N VAL A 150 -12.88 5.43 -7.80
CA VAL A 150 -11.73 5.98 -7.06
C VAL A 150 -11.67 7.50 -7.18
N ALA A 151 -11.88 8.03 -8.38
CA ALA A 151 -11.89 9.48 -8.62
C ALA A 151 -13.09 10.18 -7.95
N SER A 152 -14.22 9.47 -7.78
CA SER A 152 -15.38 9.99 -7.06
C SER A 152 -15.16 10.03 -5.53
N LYS A 153 -14.35 9.12 -4.99
CA LYS A 153 -14.09 9.00 -3.54
C LYS A 153 -12.91 9.82 -3.06
N ALA A 154 -11.82 9.85 -3.82
CA ALA A 154 -10.56 10.46 -3.40
C ALA A 154 -10.36 11.87 -4.00
N GLU A 155 -9.75 12.77 -3.23
CA GLU A 155 -9.29 14.06 -3.74
C GLU A 155 -8.14 13.86 -4.74
N TYR A 156 -7.17 12.99 -4.40
CA TYR A 156 -6.03 12.64 -5.25
C TYR A 156 -5.92 11.13 -5.52
N VAL A 157 -5.50 10.79 -6.74
CA VAL A 157 -5.36 9.41 -7.21
C VAL A 157 -3.97 9.20 -7.80
N ALA A 158 -3.20 8.26 -7.24
CA ALA A 158 -1.82 7.98 -7.64
C ALA A 158 -1.65 6.51 -8.09
N PRO A 159 -2.00 6.18 -9.35
CA PRO A 159 -1.85 4.83 -9.93
C PRO A 159 -0.38 4.47 -10.21
N LEU A 160 0.13 3.47 -9.52
CA LEU A 160 1.52 2.99 -9.55
C LEU A 160 1.61 1.52 -9.98
N HIS A 161 2.84 1.00 -10.10
CA HIS A 161 3.10 -0.44 -10.28
C HIS A 161 2.25 -1.09 -11.40
N CYS A 162 1.34 -1.99 -11.04
CA CYS A 162 0.48 -2.79 -11.91
C CYS A 162 -0.77 -2.06 -12.45
N SER A 163 -0.95 -0.76 -12.22
CA SER A 163 -2.12 -0.03 -12.75
C SER A 163 -2.16 0.04 -14.28
N GLY A 164 -1.00 -0.06 -14.94
CA GLY A 164 -0.90 0.00 -16.41
C GLY A 164 -1.06 1.41 -17.00
N ILE A 165 -0.63 1.57 -18.26
CA ILE A 165 -0.64 2.87 -18.95
C ILE A 165 -2.07 3.35 -19.26
N ARG A 166 -2.97 2.42 -19.60
CA ARG A 166 -4.38 2.72 -19.93
C ARG A 166 -5.12 3.41 -18.78
N ALA A 167 -4.88 2.97 -17.55
CA ALA A 167 -5.49 3.58 -16.36
C ALA A 167 -5.02 5.02 -16.17
N ARG A 168 -3.72 5.28 -16.35
CA ARG A 168 -3.12 6.61 -16.25
C ARG A 168 -3.65 7.55 -17.32
N GLU A 169 -3.70 7.11 -18.57
CA GLU A 169 -4.24 7.88 -19.69
C GLU A 169 -5.72 8.23 -19.50
N TYR A 170 -6.51 7.26 -19.02
CA TYR A 170 -7.92 7.49 -18.71
C TYR A 170 -8.11 8.55 -17.62
N LEU A 171 -7.42 8.40 -16.49
CA LEU A 171 -7.48 9.37 -15.39
C LEU A 171 -6.97 10.75 -15.82
N ALA A 172 -5.89 10.81 -16.61
CA ALA A 172 -5.35 12.07 -17.12
C ALA A 172 -6.35 12.81 -18.02
N ARG A 173 -7.12 12.07 -18.83
CA ARG A 173 -8.14 12.65 -19.70
C ARG A 173 -9.39 13.10 -18.96
N LYS A 174 -9.91 12.28 -18.04
CA LYS A 174 -11.22 12.51 -17.41
C LYS A 174 -11.13 13.27 -16.08
N TYR A 175 -10.06 13.08 -15.32
CA TYR A 175 -9.86 13.67 -13.98
C TYR A 175 -8.46 14.29 -13.83
N PRO A 176 -8.03 15.19 -14.73
CA PRO A 176 -6.66 15.71 -14.77
C PRO A 176 -6.22 16.38 -13.47
N THR A 177 -7.14 17.02 -12.73
CA THR A 177 -6.83 17.73 -11.48
C THR A 177 -6.68 16.80 -10.27
N LYS A 178 -7.14 15.55 -10.38
CA LYS A 178 -7.07 14.54 -9.31
C LYS A 178 -5.88 13.61 -9.49
N LEU A 179 -5.40 13.41 -10.72
CA LEU A 179 -4.30 12.50 -11.01
C LEU A 179 -2.97 13.04 -10.51
N LEU A 180 -2.29 12.24 -9.68
CA LEU A 180 -0.87 12.42 -9.34
C LEU A 180 -0.03 11.42 -10.14
N THR A 181 0.80 11.93 -11.05
CA THR A 181 1.77 11.11 -11.80
C THR A 181 3.06 11.01 -10.99
N LEU A 182 3.23 9.87 -10.32
CA LEU A 182 4.38 9.61 -9.45
C LEU A 182 5.32 8.54 -10.03
N LYS A 183 6.61 8.64 -9.70
CA LYS A 183 7.66 7.68 -10.03
C LYS A 183 8.58 7.44 -8.82
N ALA A 184 9.44 6.43 -8.93
CA ALA A 184 10.46 6.17 -7.92
C ALA A 184 11.32 7.42 -7.68
N GLY A 185 11.45 7.83 -6.42
CA GLY A 185 12.19 9.02 -6.01
C GLY A 185 11.32 10.24 -5.68
N ASP A 186 10.05 10.25 -6.07
CA ASP A 186 9.16 11.36 -5.74
C ASP A 186 8.84 11.40 -4.23
N LYS A 187 8.71 12.61 -3.69
CA LYS A 187 8.31 12.87 -2.30
C LYS A 187 6.97 13.59 -2.29
N VAL A 188 5.94 12.95 -1.76
CA VAL A 188 4.63 13.58 -1.55
C VAL A 188 4.60 14.22 -0.16
N ARG A 189 4.29 15.51 -0.10
CA ARG A 189 4.08 16.25 1.16
C ARG A 189 2.61 16.57 1.27
N ILE A 190 2.01 16.25 2.41
CA ILE A 190 0.56 16.33 2.66
C ILE A 190 0.29 17.03 3.97
#